data_AF-A0A834ILL8-F1
#
_entry.id   AF-A0A834ILL8-F1
#
_cell.length_a   1.000
_cell.length_b   1.000
_cell.length_c   1.000
_cell.angle_alpha   90.00
_cell.angle_beta   90.00
_cell.angle_gamma   90.00
#
_symmetry.space_group_name_H-M   'P 1'
#
loop_
_entity.id
_entity.type
_entity.pdbx_description
1 polymer ?
#
loop_
_entity_poly.entity_id
_entity_poly.type
_entity_poly.pdbx_seq_one_letter_code
_entity_poly.pdbx_strand_id
1 'polypeptide(L)' 'MFVRLFVDENLDRMVPISKQPKEKIQAIIDSCTRQFPEFAERARKRIRTYLKSCRRNKRARDPNTPWDA' A
#
# COMPACT_ATOMS: atom_id res chain seq x y z
N MET A 1 8.66 7.58 -5.25
CA MET A 1 8.71 6.30 -6.01
C MET A 1 9.04 5.11 -5.13
N PHE A 2 9.99 5.22 -4.20
CA PHE A 2 10.48 4.12 -3.34
C PHE A 2 9.40 3.21 -2.70
N VAL A 3 8.48 3.77 -1.90
CA VAL A 3 7.39 2.98 -1.27
C VAL A 3 6.51 2.25 -2.28
N ARG A 4 6.31 2.81 -3.49
CA ARG A 4 5.43 2.18 -4.49
C ARG A 4 6.04 0.91 -5.06
N LEU A 5 7.35 0.92 -5.34
CA LEU A 5 8.08 -0.24 -5.85
C LEU A 5 8.02 -1.40 -4.85
N PHE A 6 8.33 -1.12 -3.58
CA PHE A 6 8.28 -2.14 -2.52
C PHE A 6 6.87 -2.70 -2.32
N VAL A 7 5.84 -1.85 -2.39
CA VAL A 7 4.45 -2.31 -2.29
C VAL A 7 4.07 -3.18 -3.49
N ASP A 8 4.47 -2.82 -4.71
CA ASP A 8 4.17 -3.59 -5.92
C ASP A 8 4.83 -4.98 -5.93
N GLU A 9 6.06 -5.08 -5.41
CA GLU A 9 6.79 -6.36 -5.33
C GLU A 9 6.32 -7.26 -4.19
N ASN A 10 5.93 -6.67 -3.05
CA ASN A 10 5.74 -7.43 -1.81
C ASN A 10 4.28 -7.58 -1.38
N LEU A 11 3.37 -6.71 -1.81
CA LEU A 11 1.97 -6.70 -1.37
C LEU A 11 0.99 -6.90 -2.53
N ASP A 12 -0.19 -7.43 -2.22
CA ASP A 12 -1.26 -7.58 -3.22
C ASP A 12 -2.07 -6.28 -3.36
N ARG A 13 -1.93 -5.60 -4.50
CA ARG A 13 -2.66 -4.35 -4.79
C ARG A 13 -4.19 -4.49 -4.83
N MET A 14 -4.73 -5.70 -4.87
CA MET A 14 -6.16 -5.96 -4.93
C MET A 14 -6.83 -5.93 -3.55
N VAL A 15 -6.07 -6.15 -2.48
CA VAL A 15 -6.61 -6.27 -1.12
C VAL A 15 -6.26 -5.06 -0.24
N PRO A 16 -7.15 -4.69 0.70
CA PRO A 16 -6.86 -3.61 1.63
C PRO A 16 -5.67 -3.96 2.55
N ILE A 17 -5.03 -2.92 3.09
CA ILE A 17 -3.87 -3.07 3.99
C ILE A 17 -4.14 -3.99 5.20
N SER A 18 -5.39 -4.12 5.66
CA SER A 18 -5.78 -4.98 6.79
C SER A 18 -5.71 -6.48 6.47
N LYS A 19 -5.83 -6.85 5.18
CA LYS A 19 -5.77 -8.24 4.71
C LYS A 19 -4.37 -8.63 4.22
N GLN A 20 -3.40 -7.73 4.30
CA GLN A 20 -2.03 -7.99 3.88
C GLN A 20 -1.26 -8.72 4.99
N PRO A 21 -0.20 -9.47 4.63
CA PRO A 21 0.75 -10.00 5.62
C PRO A 21 1.37 -8.85 6.43
N LYS A 22 1.18 -8.88 7.76
CA LYS A 22 1.67 -7.82 8.66
C LYS A 22 3.20 -7.70 8.61
N GLU A 23 3.88 -8.83 8.52
CA GLU A 23 5.35 -8.93 8.43
C GLU A 23 5.90 -8.20 7.20
N LYS A 24 5.26 -8.37 6.03
CA LYS A 24 5.67 -7.69 4.81
C LYS A 24 5.46 -6.17 4.89
N ILE A 25 4.36 -5.73 5.50
CA ILE A 25 4.13 -4.30 5.73
C ILE A 25 5.22 -3.74 6.65
N GLN A 26 5.53 -4.45 7.74
CA GLN A 26 6.54 -4.01 8.70
C GLN A 26 7.93 -3.94 8.06
N ALA A 27 8.32 -4.93 7.26
CA ALA A 27 9.59 -4.91 6.54
C ALA A 27 9.74 -3.70 5.59
N ILE A 28 8.64 -3.31 4.91
CA ILE A 28 8.64 -2.10 4.07
C ILE A 28 8.78 -0.84 4.93
N ILE A 29 8.09 -0.77 6.06
CA ILE A 29 8.20 0.35 7.01
C ILE A 29 9.63 0.45 7.53
N ASP A 30 10.22 -0.64 8.01
CA ASP A 30 11.57 -0.67 8.57
C ASP A 30 12.63 -0.30 7.52
N SER A 31 12.44 -0.72 6.27
CA SER A 31 13.28 -0.29 5.13
C SER A 31 13.17 1.21 4.88
N CYS A 32 11.94 1.75 4.90
CA CYS A 32 11.71 3.18 4.72
C CYS A 32 12.26 4.01 5.90
N THR A 33 12.10 3.53 7.13
CA THR A 33 12.60 4.20 8.35
C THR A 33 14.12 4.21 8.38
N ARG A 34 14.79 3.13 7.95
CA ARG A 34 16.26 3.10 7.86
C ARG A 34 16.81 4.05 6.79
N GLN A 35 16.16 4.17 5.64
CA GLN A 35 16.62 5.04 4.55
C GLN A 35 16.20 6.49 4.72
N PHE A 36 15.05 6.71 5.35
CA PHE A 36 14.44 8.02 5.54
C PHE A 36 13.85 8.15 6.95
N PRO A 37 14.71 8.28 7.99
CA PRO A 37 14.27 8.32 9.39
C PRO A 37 13.25 9.44 9.65
N GLU A 38 13.44 10.59 9.02
CA GLU A 38 12.57 11.77 9.12
C GLU A 38 11.14 11.54 8.62
N PHE A 39 10.91 10.48 7.83
CA PHE A 39 9.62 10.16 7.23
C PHE A 39 9.01 8.84 7.73
N ALA A 40 9.55 8.26 8.82
CA ALA A 40 9.10 6.98 9.38
C ALA A 40 7.58 6.92 9.60
N GLU A 41 7.01 7.94 10.25
CA GLU A 41 5.57 8.05 10.54
C GLU A 41 4.70 8.14 9.28
N ARG A 42 5.28 8.56 8.14
CA ARG A 42 4.55 8.70 6.87
C ARG A 42 4.52 7.40 6.06
N ALA A 43 5.43 6.46 6.31
CA ALA A 43 5.56 5.23 5.51
C ALA A 43 4.25 4.41 5.50
N ARG A 44 3.68 4.14 6.67
CA ARG A 44 2.43 3.36 6.80
C ARG A 44 1.24 4.05 6.12
N LYS A 45 1.12 5.37 6.29
CA LYS A 45 0.07 6.17 5.62
C LYS A 45 0.22 6.13 4.10
N ARG A 46 1.45 6.20 3.59
CA ARG A 46 1.74 6.11 2.14
C ARG A 46 1.38 4.75 1.55
N ILE A 47 1.72 3.65 2.22
CA ILE A 47 1.34 2.29 1.82
C ILE A 47 -0.18 2.19 1.70
N ARG A 48 -0.92 2.61 2.74
CA ARG A 48 -2.39 2.60 2.76
C ARG A 48 -2.98 3.40 1.60
N THR A 49 -2.53 4.64 1.41
CA THR A 49 -3.02 5.52 0.34
C THR A 49 -2.74 4.93 -1.03
N TYR A 50 -1.58 4.30 -1.22
CA TYR A 50 -1.22 3.70 -2.50
C TYR A 50 -2.10 2.48 -2.82
N LEU A 51 -2.26 1.53 -1.89
CA LEU A 51 -3.17 0.39 -2.05
C LEU A 51 -4.61 0.84 -2.32
N LYS A 52 -5.09 1.88 -1.62
CA LYS A 52 -6.41 2.47 -1.89
C LYS A 52 -6.51 3.01 -3.33
N SER A 53 -5.46 3.69 -3.80
CA SER A 53 -5.41 4.23 -5.16
C SER A 53 -5.37 3.14 -6.22
N CYS A 54 -4.59 2.06 -6.02
CA CYS A 54 -4.54 0.92 -6.94
C CYS A 54 -5.92 0.27 -7.11
N ARG A 55 -6.61 0.03 -5.97
CA ARG A 55 -7.97 -0.50 -5.97
C ARG A 55 -8.97 0.44 -6.65
N ARG A 56 -8.91 1.75 -6.39
CA ARG A 56 -9.77 2.74 -7.05
C ARG A 56 -9.54 2.79 -8.56
N ASN A 57 -8.30 2.82 -9.03
CA ASN A 57 -8.00 2.92 -10.45
C ASN A 57 -8.46 1.69 -11.24
N LYS A 58 -8.39 0.50 -10.63
CA LYS A 58 -8.95 -0.71 -11.24
C LYS A 58 -10.47 -0.71 -11.27
N ARG A 59 -11.13 -0.28 -10.19
CA ARG A 59 -12.60 -0.08 -10.14
C ARG A 59 -13.08 0.94 -11.17
N ALA A 60 -12.34 2.01 -11.42
CA ALA A 60 -12.68 2.99 -12.46
C ALA A 60 -12.62 2.41 -13.89
N ARG A 61 -11.83 1.35 -14.12
CA ARG A 61 -11.80 0.61 -15.39
C ARG A 61 -12.80 -0.54 -15.45
N ASP A 62 -13.43 -0.88 -14.33
CA ASP A 62 -14.37 -2.00 -14.21
C ASP A 62 -15.69 -1.50 -13.60
N PRO A 63 -16.65 -1.04 -14.45
CA PRO A 63 -17.87 -0.39 -14.00
C PRO A 63 -18.81 -1.31 -13.20
N ASN A 64 -18.49 -2.60 -13.07
CA ASN A 64 -19.38 -3.61 -12.48
C ASN A 64 -19.02 -3.98 -11.02
N THR A 65 -18.09 -3.27 -10.36
CA THR A 65 -17.68 -3.60 -8.98
C THR A 65 -18.53 -2.86 -7.94
N PRO A 66 -19.29 -3.56 -7.07
CA PRO A 66 -20.11 -2.93 -6.05
C PRO A 66 -19.30 -2.13 -5.03
N TRP A 67 -19.89 -1.02 -4.62
CA TRP A 67 -19.41 -0.05 -3.65
C TRP A 67 -19.35 -0.70 -2.26
N ASP A 68 -18.15 -0.99 -1.74
CA ASP A 68 -18.01 -1.27 -0.30
C ASP A 68 -18.22 0.01 0.50
N ALA A 69 -19.27 -0.02 1.32
CA ALA A 69 -19.61 0.93 2.39
C ALA A 69 -18.47 1.11 3.42
#